data_AF-A0ABC9P101-F1
#
_entry.id   AF-A0ABC9P101-F1
#
_cell.length_a   1.000
_cell.length_b   1.000
_cell.length_c   1.000
_cell.angle_alpha   90.00
_cell.angle_beta   90.00
_cell.angle_gamma   90.00
#
_symmetry.space_group_name_H-M   'P 1'
#
loop_
_entity.id
_entity.type
_entity.pdbx_description
1 polymer ?
#
loop_
_entity_poly.entity_id
_entity_poly.type
_entity_poly.pdbx_seq_one_letter_code
_entity_poly.pdbx_strand_id
1 'polypeptide(L)'
;MTSVYIKRRVKMAIKGSVRAPYVIEVHVPETINVNVNIPGLQGKPGEGIYDFVKRHGFTGTEEDFYNSLKPQQPDLAGIVADLKSKNILVNSGMLDAVLSAIVHALAEQPYTPLTFNEPRKGDTELRISGQDGFKVRVSGEAEAVEIQSGSATIRIQPYGADDIYLEYLNLIEHVVDTVKIKGLVEFNPETATEILPKQFYGRSDLEGELTCPNVVKVGALAFVGTDHNIINLPKATDIDRDAFANSSLAVINIPAFVWAGDNLDLKSYDLIRVNKMTVSEESHPPREVMMQKISLEVYNPDHTKKWNLYSEKWEQA
;
A
#
# COMPACT_ATOMS: atom_id res chain seq x y z
N MET A 1 34.65 -48.30 68.99
CA MET A 1 33.52 -48.93 68.28
C MET A 1 32.72 -49.70 69.31
N THR A 2 31.51 -49.23 69.62
CA THR A 2 30.67 -49.79 70.68
C THR A 2 29.43 -50.37 70.03
N SER A 3 29.32 -51.70 69.99
CA SER A 3 28.19 -52.42 69.38
C SER A 3 26.93 -52.31 70.24
N VAL A 4 25.82 -51.86 69.64
CA VAL A 4 24.50 -51.82 70.28
C VAL A 4 23.75 -53.11 69.93
N TYR A 5 23.39 -53.92 70.94
CA TYR A 5 22.61 -55.15 70.77
C TYR A 5 21.10 -54.86 70.87
N ILE A 6 20.33 -55.17 69.82
CA ILE A 6 18.86 -55.09 69.83
C ILE A 6 18.29 -56.51 69.91
N LYS A 7 17.69 -56.90 71.04
CA LYS A 7 16.91 -58.16 71.16
C LYS A 7 15.44 -57.89 70.82
N ARG A 8 14.96 -58.30 69.64
CA ARG A 8 13.51 -58.40 69.36
C ARG A 8 13.00 -59.80 69.72
N ARG A 9 11.97 -59.89 70.58
CA ARG A 9 11.18 -61.12 70.82
C ARG A 9 9.93 -61.06 69.95
N VAL A 10 9.80 -61.97 68.98
CA VAL A 10 8.55 -62.19 68.24
C VAL A 10 7.84 -63.39 68.88
N LYS A 11 6.61 -63.21 69.38
CA LYS A 11 5.77 -64.30 69.88
C LYS A 11 4.77 -64.67 68.78
N MET A 12 4.89 -65.86 68.21
CA MET A 12 3.91 -66.44 67.30
C MET A 12 3.25 -67.63 68.01
N ALA A 13 1.92 -67.63 68.12
CA ALA A 13 1.16 -68.69 68.79
C ALA A 13 0.52 -69.59 67.72
N ILE A 14 0.89 -70.87 67.73
CA ILE A 14 0.27 -71.90 66.86
C ILE A 14 -0.63 -72.76 67.76
N LYS A 15 -1.94 -72.74 67.53
CA LYS A 15 -2.94 -73.58 68.22
C LYS A 15 -3.19 -74.85 67.38
N GLY A 16 -2.71 -76.00 67.85
CA GLY A 16 -3.03 -77.31 67.28
C GLY A 16 -1.95 -78.36 67.56
N SER A 17 -2.36 -79.54 68.04
CA SER A 17 -1.48 -80.67 68.35
C SER A 17 -1.11 -81.44 67.09
N VAL A 18 0.15 -81.40 66.64
CA VAL A 18 0.66 -82.29 65.59
C VAL A 18 2.03 -82.84 65.99
N ARG A 19 2.19 -84.15 65.81
CA ARG A 19 3.37 -84.97 66.12
C ARG A 19 4.39 -84.91 64.95
N ALA A 20 5.69 -85.05 65.29
CA ALA A 20 6.88 -85.06 64.41
C ALA A 20 7.33 -83.67 63.88
N PRO A 21 8.66 -83.43 63.72
CA PRO A 21 9.21 -82.07 63.59
C PRO A 21 8.88 -81.44 62.24
N TYR A 22 8.33 -80.23 62.27
CA TYR A 22 8.24 -79.33 61.12
C TYR A 22 9.25 -78.18 61.31
N VAL A 23 10.01 -77.87 60.26
CA VAL A 23 10.88 -76.68 60.20
C VAL A 23 10.06 -75.52 59.66
N ILE A 24 9.96 -74.43 60.43
CA ILE A 24 9.35 -73.18 59.97
C ILE A 24 10.48 -72.27 59.52
N GLU A 25 10.62 -72.07 58.20
CA GLU A 25 11.53 -71.07 57.66
C GLU A 25 10.86 -69.68 57.72
N VAL A 26 11.41 -68.79 58.53
CA VAL A 26 10.95 -67.39 58.64
C VAL A 26 11.87 -66.52 57.81
N HIS A 27 11.36 -66.02 56.68
CA HIS A 27 12.09 -65.10 55.81
C HIS A 27 11.92 -63.66 56.32
N VAL A 28 13.02 -63.04 56.76
CA VAL A 28 13.02 -61.62 57.18
C VAL A 28 13.60 -60.79 56.02
N PRO A 29 12.88 -59.78 55.49
CA PRO A 29 13.37 -58.98 54.37
C PRO A 29 14.63 -58.18 54.74
N GLU A 30 15.55 -58.06 53.77
CA GLU A 30 16.97 -57.73 53.91
C GLU A 30 17.31 -56.29 54.39
N THR A 31 16.33 -55.47 54.76
CA THR A 31 16.61 -54.10 55.21
C THR A 31 15.78 -53.70 56.43
N ILE A 32 16.49 -53.24 57.47
CA ILE A 32 15.90 -52.57 58.65
C ILE A 32 16.21 -51.08 58.51
N ASN A 33 15.19 -50.27 58.26
CA ASN A 33 15.32 -48.81 58.32
C ASN A 33 15.35 -48.36 59.79
N VAL A 34 16.49 -47.84 60.24
CA VAL A 34 16.67 -47.25 61.57
C VAL A 34 16.67 -45.74 61.43
N ASN A 35 15.65 -45.07 61.96
CA ASN A 35 15.60 -43.61 61.98
C ASN A 35 16.31 -43.10 63.25
N VAL A 36 17.50 -42.53 63.10
CA VAL A 36 18.27 -41.97 64.24
C VAL A 36 18.06 -40.46 64.27
N ASN A 37 17.36 -39.98 65.30
CA ASN A 37 17.29 -38.54 65.60
C ASN A 37 18.46 -38.20 66.53
N ILE A 38 19.44 -37.40 66.08
CA ILE A 38 20.53 -36.87 66.90
C ILE A 38 20.19 -35.41 67.24
N PRO A 39 19.71 -35.09 68.45
CA PRO A 39 19.47 -33.72 68.86
C PRO A 39 20.81 -32.96 68.91
N GLY A 40 20.92 -31.84 68.19
CA GLY A 40 22.06 -30.91 68.32
C GLY A 40 22.90 -30.63 67.06
N LEU A 41 22.62 -31.26 65.92
CA LEU A 41 23.25 -30.89 64.63
C LEU A 41 22.44 -29.79 63.92
N GLN A 42 22.34 -28.61 64.53
CA GLN A 42 22.02 -27.39 63.76
C GLN A 42 23.34 -26.81 63.25
N GLY A 43 23.53 -26.75 61.93
CA GLY A 43 24.64 -26.00 61.35
C GLY A 43 24.61 -24.55 61.84
N LYS A 44 25.79 -23.94 62.08
CA LYS A 44 25.85 -22.52 62.43
C LYS A 44 25.14 -21.71 61.34
N PRO A 45 24.34 -20.69 61.68
CA PRO A 45 23.80 -19.76 60.69
C PRO A 45 24.95 -19.24 59.82
N GLY A 46 24.73 -19.20 58.50
CA GLY A 46 25.67 -18.58 57.58
C GLY A 46 25.85 -17.09 57.90
N GLU A 47 27.00 -16.53 57.50
CA GLU A 47 27.25 -15.09 57.63
C GLU A 47 26.21 -14.29 56.83
N GLY A 48 25.70 -13.21 57.41
CA GLY A 48 24.81 -12.28 56.72
C GLY A 48 25.55 -11.53 55.62
N ILE A 49 24.89 -11.26 54.49
CA ILE A 49 25.50 -10.57 53.34
C ILE A 49 26.02 -9.18 53.73
N TYR A 50 25.33 -8.48 54.64
CA TYR A 50 25.79 -7.19 55.18
C TYR A 50 27.13 -7.32 55.93
N ASP A 51 27.27 -8.33 56.81
CA ASP A 51 28.50 -8.58 57.55
C ASP A 51 29.66 -8.92 56.59
N PHE A 52 29.37 -9.72 55.56
CA PHE A 52 30.33 -10.02 54.51
C PHE A 52 30.85 -8.75 53.81
N VAL A 53 29.97 -7.88 53.30
CA VAL A 53 30.42 -6.67 52.58
C VAL A 53 31.08 -5.63 53.50
N LYS A 54 30.67 -5.56 54.77
CA LYS A 54 31.29 -4.70 55.79
C LYS A 54 32.74 -5.10 56.06
N ARG A 55 33.03 -6.41 56.15
CA ARG A 55 34.41 -6.92 56.24
C ARG A 55 35.24 -6.62 54.99
N HIS A 56 34.59 -6.44 53.84
CA HIS A 56 35.24 -6.13 52.56
C HIS A 56 35.28 -4.63 52.24
N GLY A 57 35.07 -3.76 53.25
CA GLY A 57 35.31 -2.31 53.12
C GLY A 57 34.07 -1.46 52.92
N PHE A 58 32.86 -2.01 53.00
CA PHE A 58 31.65 -1.20 53.06
C PHE A 58 31.56 -0.47 54.40
N THR A 59 31.50 0.87 54.38
CA THR A 59 31.50 1.72 55.58
C THR A 59 30.11 2.20 56.01
N GLY A 60 29.07 1.89 55.22
CA GLY A 60 27.69 2.29 55.50
C GLY A 60 26.98 1.41 56.54
N THR A 61 25.82 1.89 56.96
CA THR A 61 24.86 1.15 57.79
C THR A 61 24.20 0.00 57.01
N GLU A 62 23.50 -0.90 57.72
CA GLU A 62 22.72 -1.95 57.06
C GLU A 62 21.63 -1.38 56.16
N GLU A 63 21.11 -0.19 56.50
CA GLU A 63 20.15 0.55 55.69
C GLU A 63 20.79 1.15 54.42
N ASP A 64 22.03 1.67 54.51
CA ASP A 64 22.79 2.10 53.33
C ASP A 64 23.07 0.92 52.40
N PHE A 65 23.37 -0.25 52.96
CA PHE A 65 23.56 -1.47 52.19
C PHE A 65 22.25 -1.87 51.50
N TYR A 66 21.15 -1.93 52.24
CA TYR A 66 19.82 -2.21 51.67
C TYR A 66 19.43 -1.22 50.56
N ASN A 67 19.73 0.07 50.74
CA ASN A 67 19.48 1.09 49.72
C ASN A 67 20.40 0.96 48.50
N SER A 68 21.65 0.52 48.66
CA SER A 68 22.56 0.25 47.54
C SER A 68 22.14 -0.96 46.69
N LEU A 69 21.35 -1.87 47.26
CA LEU A 69 20.76 -3.01 46.55
C LEU A 69 19.49 -2.66 45.77
N LYS A 70 18.87 -1.50 46.04
CA LYS A 70 17.69 -1.05 45.29
C LYS A 70 18.14 -0.58 43.90
N PRO A 71 17.37 -0.89 42.83
CA PRO A 71 17.61 -0.29 41.52
C PRO A 71 17.58 1.23 41.66
N GLN A 72 18.70 1.91 41.36
CA GLN A 72 18.70 3.37 41.33
C GLN A 72 17.87 3.83 40.13
N GLN A 73 16.73 4.47 40.40
CA GLN A 73 16.02 5.21 39.36
C GLN A 73 16.76 6.53 39.09
N PRO A 74 16.77 6.99 37.83
CA PRO A 74 17.29 8.32 37.53
C PRO A 74 16.53 9.39 38.33
N ASP A 75 17.23 10.40 38.84
CA ASP A 75 16.58 11.58 39.39
C ASP A 75 16.02 12.43 38.25
N LEU A 76 14.69 12.53 38.21
CA LEU A 76 13.94 13.24 37.17
C LEU A 76 13.38 14.59 37.65
N ALA A 77 13.69 15.02 38.88
CA ALA A 77 13.09 16.21 39.48
C ALA A 77 13.31 17.48 38.62
N GLY A 78 14.51 17.63 38.06
CA GLY A 78 14.83 18.74 37.14
C GLY A 78 13.98 18.71 35.86
N ILE A 79 13.86 17.55 35.23
CA ILE A 79 13.06 17.38 33.99
C ILE A 79 11.58 17.66 34.25
N VAL A 80 11.05 17.20 35.39
CA VAL A 80 9.66 17.48 35.80
C VAL A 80 9.44 18.98 35.98
N ALA A 81 10.40 19.70 36.58
CA ALA A 81 10.33 21.15 36.73
C ALA A 81 10.33 21.87 35.37
N ASP A 82 11.21 21.46 34.46
CA ASP A 82 11.31 22.02 33.11
C ASP A 82 10.01 21.81 32.30
N LEU A 83 9.44 20.60 32.34
CA LEU A 83 8.17 20.30 31.67
C LEU A 83 7.02 21.17 32.20
N LYS A 84 6.90 21.27 33.53
CA LYS A 84 5.87 22.11 34.16
C LYS A 84 6.06 23.60 33.84
N SER A 85 7.30 24.09 33.74
CA SER A 85 7.59 25.48 33.33
C SER A 85 7.08 25.80 31.91
N LYS A 86 6.94 24.76 31.07
CA LYS A 86 6.38 24.84 29.71
C LYS A 86 4.88 24.51 29.66
N ASN A 87 4.19 24.47 30.80
CA ASN A 87 2.77 24.11 30.94
C ASN A 87 2.44 22.67 30.51
N ILE A 88 3.40 21.75 30.56
CA ILE A 88 3.17 20.33 30.28
C ILE A 88 2.78 19.62 31.58
N LEU A 89 1.65 18.94 31.57
CA LEU A 89 1.16 18.17 32.72
C LEU A 89 1.99 16.91 32.93
N VAL A 90 2.44 16.69 34.17
CA VAL A 90 3.17 15.48 34.58
C VAL A 90 2.49 14.89 35.81
N ASN A 91 1.97 13.67 35.69
CA ASN A 91 1.14 13.01 36.71
C ASN A 91 1.96 12.35 37.84
N SER A 92 3.24 12.06 37.62
CA SER A 92 4.15 11.42 38.57
C SER A 92 5.61 11.72 38.22
N GLY A 93 6.50 11.68 39.21
CA GLY A 93 7.96 11.79 38.99
C GLY A 93 8.62 10.50 38.50
N MET A 94 7.84 9.44 38.25
CA MET A 94 8.37 8.19 37.69
C MET A 94 8.70 8.33 36.20
N LEU A 95 9.67 7.53 35.76
CA LEU A 95 10.23 7.58 34.40
C LEU A 95 9.17 7.44 33.30
N ASP A 96 8.24 6.50 33.45
CA ASP A 96 7.16 6.25 32.50
C ASP A 96 6.22 7.46 32.35
N ALA A 97 5.80 8.05 33.47
CA ALA A 97 4.92 9.23 33.46
C ALA A 97 5.60 10.45 32.82
N VAL A 98 6.90 10.64 33.08
CA VAL A 98 7.69 11.71 32.46
C VAL A 98 7.84 11.47 30.96
N LEU A 99 8.15 10.25 30.53
CA LEU A 99 8.26 9.91 29.10
C LEU A 99 6.92 10.06 28.38
N SER A 100 5.80 9.63 28.97
CA SER A 100 4.46 9.83 28.40
C SER A 100 4.13 11.32 28.26
N ALA A 101 4.46 12.14 29.26
CA ALA A 101 4.24 13.59 29.19
C ALA A 101 5.08 14.24 28.08
N ILE A 102 6.33 13.80 27.90
CA ILE A 102 7.18 14.25 26.79
C ILE A 102 6.57 13.85 25.45
N VAL A 103 6.21 12.57 25.26
CA VAL A 103 5.61 12.08 24.01
C VAL A 103 4.32 12.84 23.67
N HIS A 104 3.45 13.10 24.65
CA HIS A 104 2.24 13.89 24.44
C HIS A 104 2.50 15.37 24.13
N ALA A 105 3.65 15.90 24.55
CA ALA A 105 4.04 17.28 24.26
C ALA A 105 4.75 17.44 22.91
N LEU A 106 5.17 16.34 22.27
CA LEU A 106 5.77 16.39 20.95
C LEU A 106 4.71 16.73 19.90
N ALA A 107 5.01 17.71 19.05
CA ALA A 107 4.21 17.96 17.86
C ALA A 107 4.31 16.77 16.90
N GLU A 108 3.22 16.48 16.20
CA GLU A 108 3.21 15.51 15.10
C GLU A 108 4.28 15.91 14.07
N GLN A 109 5.12 14.94 13.69
CA GLN A 109 6.13 15.17 12.68
C GLN A 109 5.47 15.06 11.30
N PRO A 110 5.61 16.08 10.42
CA PRO A 110 5.12 15.96 9.07
C PRO A 110 5.89 14.85 8.34
N TYR A 111 5.21 14.16 7.43
CA TYR A 111 5.82 13.15 6.57
C TYR A 111 5.58 13.49 5.10
N THR A 112 6.46 13.00 4.24
CA THR A 112 6.32 13.17 2.79
C THR A 112 5.11 12.36 2.31
N PRO A 113 4.07 12.98 1.71
CA PRO A 113 2.89 12.27 1.23
C PRO A 113 3.21 11.38 0.03
N LEU A 114 2.32 10.42 -0.25
CA LEU A 114 2.45 9.58 -1.42
C LEU A 114 2.30 10.38 -2.71
N THR A 115 3.18 10.12 -3.67
CA THR A 115 3.09 10.63 -5.03
C THR A 115 3.40 9.53 -6.02
N PHE A 116 2.79 9.58 -7.20
CA PHE A 116 3.00 8.61 -8.27
C PHE A 116 2.70 9.26 -9.62
N ASN A 117 3.25 8.69 -10.68
CA ASN A 117 2.83 9.02 -12.03
C ASN A 117 1.60 8.17 -12.38
N GLU A 118 0.68 8.74 -13.14
CA GLU A 118 -0.50 7.99 -13.59
C GLU A 118 -0.06 6.76 -14.41
N PRO A 119 -0.46 5.54 -14.00
CA PRO A 119 -0.10 4.31 -14.71
C PRO A 119 -0.76 4.24 -16.10
N ARG A 120 -0.24 3.39 -16.98
CA ARG A 120 -0.84 3.11 -18.30
C ARG A 120 -1.85 1.98 -18.18
N LYS A 121 -2.88 1.98 -19.04
CA LYS A 121 -3.90 0.93 -19.06
C LYS A 121 -3.21 -0.44 -19.15
N GLY A 122 -3.56 -1.34 -18.22
CA GLY A 122 -3.02 -2.69 -18.15
C GLY A 122 -1.74 -2.84 -17.32
N ASP A 123 -1.10 -1.75 -16.86
CA ASP A 123 0.05 -1.83 -15.96
C ASP A 123 -0.34 -2.56 -14.68
N THR A 124 0.53 -3.47 -14.23
CA THR A 124 0.34 -4.30 -13.02
C THR A 124 1.32 -3.96 -11.91
N GLU A 125 2.18 -2.97 -12.13
CA GLU A 125 3.13 -2.45 -11.16
C GLU A 125 3.04 -0.93 -11.13
N LEU A 126 3.16 -0.36 -9.94
CA LEU A 126 3.14 1.09 -9.74
C LEU A 126 4.34 1.52 -8.92
N ARG A 127 5.11 2.46 -9.46
CA ARG A 127 6.19 3.12 -8.72
C ARG A 127 5.61 4.30 -7.95
N ILE A 128 5.83 4.30 -6.65
CA ILE A 128 5.32 5.29 -5.70
C ILE A 128 6.51 5.94 -5.00
N SER A 129 6.40 7.24 -4.71
CA SER A 129 7.36 7.98 -3.89
C SER A 129 6.72 8.45 -2.60
N GLY A 130 7.50 8.52 -1.51
CA GLY A 130 7.02 8.92 -0.19
C GLY A 130 8.13 8.99 0.85
N GLN A 131 7.77 9.06 2.13
CA GLN A 131 8.68 9.06 3.27
C GLN A 131 9.39 7.71 3.47
N ASP A 132 10.72 7.74 3.66
CA ASP A 132 11.51 6.56 3.99
C ASP A 132 11.06 5.90 5.31
N GLY A 133 11.03 4.56 5.32
CA GLY A 133 10.63 3.74 6.47
C GLY A 133 9.11 3.60 6.65
N PHE A 134 8.31 4.40 5.95
CA PHE A 134 6.87 4.17 5.84
C PHE A 134 6.61 3.02 4.86
N LYS A 135 5.41 2.44 4.91
CA LYS A 135 5.01 1.36 4.01
C LYS A 135 3.79 1.74 3.19
N VAL A 136 3.63 1.11 2.03
CA VAL A 136 2.45 1.27 1.16
C VAL A 136 1.93 -0.10 0.74
N ARG A 137 0.60 -0.23 0.64
CA ARG A 137 -0.06 -1.42 0.12
C ARG A 137 -1.33 -1.08 -0.63
N VAL A 138 -1.81 -2.00 -1.46
CA VAL A 138 -3.18 -1.92 -1.99
C VAL A 138 -4.16 -2.23 -0.85
N SER A 139 -5.22 -1.43 -0.73
CA SER A 139 -6.20 -1.58 0.34
C SER A 139 -6.81 -2.99 0.32
N GLY A 140 -6.87 -3.62 1.49
CA GLY A 140 -7.31 -5.00 1.66
C GLY A 140 -6.21 -6.06 1.50
N GLU A 141 -5.01 -5.71 1.01
CA GLU A 141 -3.87 -6.62 1.02
C GLU A 141 -3.23 -6.69 2.42
N ALA A 142 -2.70 -7.86 2.78
CA ALA A 142 -2.01 -8.05 4.06
C ALA A 142 -0.58 -7.50 4.03
N GLU A 143 0.13 -7.75 2.93
CA GLU A 143 1.53 -7.37 2.77
C GLU A 143 1.68 -5.90 2.38
N ALA A 144 2.64 -5.22 3.00
CA ALA A 144 2.98 -3.83 2.68
C ALA A 144 4.46 -3.72 2.30
N VAL A 145 4.74 -2.86 1.32
CA VAL A 145 6.09 -2.63 0.81
C VAL A 145 6.68 -1.38 1.47
N GLU A 146 7.86 -1.51 2.03
CA GLU A 146 8.59 -0.39 2.63
C GLU A 146 9.14 0.56 1.55
N ILE A 147 9.00 1.86 1.79
CA ILE A 147 9.62 2.91 0.99
C ILE A 147 11.08 3.04 1.44
N GLN A 148 11.98 2.83 0.48
CA GLN A 148 13.42 2.91 0.70
C GLN A 148 14.03 3.85 -0.34
N SER A 149 14.90 4.76 0.10
CA SER A 149 15.50 5.78 -0.79
C SER A 149 14.46 6.62 -1.55
N GLY A 150 13.35 6.94 -0.88
CA GLY A 150 12.27 7.79 -1.34
C GLY A 150 11.25 7.13 -2.25
N SER A 151 11.39 5.84 -2.59
CA SER A 151 10.43 5.15 -3.46
C SER A 151 10.22 3.67 -3.16
N ALA A 152 9.10 3.14 -3.63
CA ALA A 152 8.77 1.71 -3.64
C ALA A 152 8.05 1.36 -4.94
N THR A 153 8.13 0.08 -5.34
CA THR A 153 7.28 -0.47 -6.40
C THR A 153 6.34 -1.49 -5.77
N ILE A 154 5.04 -1.32 -6.00
CA ILE A 154 4.02 -2.26 -5.56
C ILE A 154 3.37 -2.94 -6.76
N ARG A 155 2.79 -4.12 -6.52
CA ARG A 155 1.90 -4.76 -7.48
C ARG A 155 0.50 -4.18 -7.33
N ILE A 156 -0.20 -4.06 -8.45
CA ILE A 156 -1.59 -3.64 -8.53
C ILE A 156 -2.34 -4.56 -9.47
N GLN A 157 -3.66 -4.62 -9.35
CA GLN A 157 -4.50 -5.13 -10.43
C GLN A 157 -4.25 -4.34 -11.73
N PRO A 158 -4.46 -4.94 -12.92
CA PRO A 158 -4.28 -4.25 -14.18
C PRO A 158 -5.00 -2.89 -14.18
N TYR A 159 -4.24 -1.81 -14.29
CA TYR A 159 -4.80 -0.47 -14.19
C TYR A 159 -5.85 -0.22 -15.29
N GLY A 160 -6.97 0.36 -14.89
CA GLY A 160 -8.05 0.77 -15.79
C GLY A 160 -9.32 -0.09 -15.76
N ALA A 161 -9.37 -1.17 -14.98
CA ALA A 161 -10.61 -1.91 -14.75
C ALA A 161 -11.50 -1.21 -13.71
N ASP A 162 -10.94 -0.96 -12.52
CA ASP A 162 -11.61 -0.36 -11.38
C ASP A 162 -10.70 0.69 -10.71
N ASP A 163 -11.26 1.44 -9.78
CA ASP A 163 -10.49 2.30 -8.87
C ASP A 163 -9.52 1.46 -8.02
N ILE A 164 -8.31 1.99 -7.80
CA ILE A 164 -7.29 1.40 -6.93
C ILE A 164 -7.17 2.26 -5.68
N TYR A 165 -7.19 1.65 -4.51
CA TYR A 165 -7.00 2.34 -3.23
C TYR A 165 -5.67 1.93 -2.64
N LEU A 166 -4.83 2.90 -2.30
CA LEU A 166 -3.53 2.69 -1.67
C LEU A 166 -3.60 3.15 -0.22
N GLU A 167 -3.19 2.30 0.70
CA GLU A 167 -3.04 2.64 2.11
C GLU A 167 -1.60 3.02 2.39
N TYR A 168 -1.40 4.16 3.06
CA TYR A 168 -0.09 4.62 3.50
C TYR A 168 0.08 4.41 5.00
N LEU A 169 1.11 3.67 5.39
CA LEU A 169 1.29 3.19 6.75
C LEU A 169 2.57 3.77 7.37
N ASN A 170 2.45 4.22 8.62
CA ASN A 170 3.59 4.72 9.39
C ASN A 170 4.45 3.57 9.99
N LEU A 171 5.43 3.93 10.82
CA LEU A 171 6.41 2.99 11.39
C LEU A 171 5.80 1.93 12.34
N ILE A 172 4.56 2.12 12.79
CA ILE A 172 3.82 1.15 13.61
C ILE A 172 2.69 0.47 12.81
N GLU A 173 2.73 0.57 11.49
CA GLU A 173 1.75 -0.01 10.56
C GLU A 173 0.32 0.53 10.73
N HIS A 174 0.17 1.73 11.28
CA HIS A 174 -1.10 2.43 11.31
C HIS A 174 -1.31 3.18 9.99
N VAL A 175 -2.49 3.04 9.39
CA VAL A 175 -2.87 3.76 8.16
C VAL A 175 -3.03 5.24 8.49
N VAL A 176 -2.17 6.08 7.90
CA VAL A 176 -2.18 7.53 8.08
C VAL A 176 -2.80 8.27 6.90
N ASP A 177 -2.90 7.63 5.73
CA ASP A 177 -3.56 8.19 4.56
C ASP A 177 -4.10 7.08 3.63
N THR A 178 -5.07 7.42 2.79
CA THR A 178 -5.60 6.54 1.75
C THR A 178 -5.74 7.30 0.44
N VAL A 179 -5.01 6.87 -0.58
CA VAL A 179 -5.01 7.52 -1.89
C VAL A 179 -5.81 6.71 -2.90
N LYS A 180 -6.74 7.38 -3.57
CA LYS A 180 -7.56 6.80 -4.64
C LYS A 180 -6.94 7.10 -6.00
N ILE A 181 -6.60 6.06 -6.73
CA ILE A 181 -6.27 6.11 -8.16
C ILE A 181 -7.55 5.74 -8.91
N LYS A 182 -8.11 6.69 -9.66
CA LYS A 182 -9.35 6.42 -10.40
C LYS A 182 -9.10 5.39 -11.50
N GLY A 183 -9.98 4.41 -11.61
CA GLY A 183 -10.02 3.53 -12.75
C GLY A 183 -10.35 4.31 -14.03
N LEU A 184 -10.08 3.69 -15.17
CA LEU A 184 -10.44 4.26 -16.46
C LEU A 184 -11.88 3.84 -16.76
N VAL A 185 -12.75 4.81 -17.03
CA VAL A 185 -14.06 4.48 -17.62
C VAL A 185 -13.77 3.91 -19.00
N GLU A 186 -14.15 2.66 -19.23
CA GLU A 186 -13.98 2.03 -20.52
C GLU A 186 -14.78 2.79 -21.58
N PHE A 187 -14.07 3.32 -22.59
CA PHE A 187 -14.72 3.98 -23.70
C PHE A 187 -15.54 2.94 -24.48
N ASN A 188 -16.86 3.07 -24.43
CA ASN A 188 -17.76 2.27 -25.23
C ASN A 188 -18.22 3.09 -26.46
N PRO A 189 -17.78 2.75 -27.67
CA PRO A 189 -18.14 3.50 -28.88
C PRO A 189 -19.65 3.56 -29.13
N GLU A 190 -20.41 2.53 -28.75
CA GLU A 190 -21.85 2.45 -29.00
C GLU A 190 -22.66 3.43 -28.14
N THR A 191 -22.20 3.69 -26.91
CA THR A 191 -22.92 4.51 -25.93
C THR A 191 -22.28 5.87 -25.68
N ALA A 192 -21.02 6.07 -26.10
CA ALA A 192 -20.31 7.32 -25.92
C ALA A 192 -21.05 8.49 -26.57
N THR A 193 -21.18 9.59 -25.82
CA THR A 193 -21.73 10.87 -26.29
C THR A 193 -20.65 11.93 -26.48
N GLU A 194 -19.46 11.71 -25.89
CA GLU A 194 -18.29 12.57 -26.00
C GLU A 194 -17.03 11.71 -26.12
N ILE A 195 -16.07 12.18 -26.93
CA ILE A 195 -14.69 11.70 -26.91
C ILE A 195 -13.87 12.76 -26.17
N LEU A 196 -13.32 12.39 -25.02
CA LEU A 196 -12.58 13.32 -24.17
C LEU A 196 -11.26 13.78 -24.83
N PRO A 197 -10.69 14.91 -24.39
CA PRO A 197 -9.35 15.31 -24.80
C PRO A 197 -8.34 14.18 -24.58
N LYS A 198 -7.51 13.89 -25.59
CA LYS A 198 -6.50 12.83 -25.58
C LYS A 198 -7.03 11.39 -25.35
N GLN A 199 -8.33 11.12 -25.51
CA GLN A 199 -8.93 9.81 -25.23
C GLN A 199 -8.22 8.63 -25.92
N PHE A 200 -7.70 8.83 -27.14
CA PHE A 200 -6.93 7.83 -27.89
C PHE A 200 -5.50 8.27 -28.19
N TYR A 201 -4.98 9.27 -27.48
CA TYR A 201 -3.66 9.83 -27.75
C TYR A 201 -2.56 8.75 -27.68
N GLY A 202 -1.80 8.59 -28.77
CA GLY A 202 -0.68 7.66 -28.88
C GLY A 202 -1.07 6.18 -28.92
N ARG A 203 -2.36 5.86 -29.15
CA ARG A 203 -2.85 4.48 -29.25
C ARG A 203 -2.62 3.90 -30.65
N SER A 204 -1.37 3.57 -30.93
CA SER A 204 -0.95 2.88 -32.16
C SER A 204 -1.45 1.42 -32.24
N ASP A 205 -1.97 0.87 -31.16
CA ASP A 205 -2.57 -0.47 -31.13
C ASP A 205 -4.03 -0.50 -31.62
N LEU A 206 -4.66 0.66 -31.76
CA LEU A 206 -6.02 0.78 -32.25
C LEU A 206 -5.99 0.98 -33.77
N GLU A 207 -6.27 -0.07 -34.53
CA GLU A 207 -6.28 -0.08 -36.00
C GLU A 207 -7.70 -0.20 -36.57
N GLY A 208 -7.85 0.11 -37.86
CA GLY A 208 -9.10 -0.14 -38.59
C GLY A 208 -10.14 0.97 -38.44
N GLU A 209 -11.40 0.58 -38.23
CA GLU A 209 -12.55 1.50 -38.20
C GLU A 209 -13.04 1.71 -36.76
N LEU A 210 -13.22 2.97 -36.37
CA LEU A 210 -13.95 3.35 -35.17
C LEU A 210 -15.25 4.06 -35.54
N THR A 211 -16.36 3.52 -35.05
CA THR A 211 -17.69 4.08 -35.26
C THR A 211 -18.33 4.42 -33.92
N CYS A 212 -18.64 5.70 -33.71
CA CYS A 212 -19.32 6.18 -32.50
C CYS A 212 -20.64 6.88 -32.89
N PRO A 213 -21.77 6.16 -32.93
CA PRO A 213 -23.02 6.67 -33.51
C PRO A 213 -23.68 7.79 -32.71
N ASN A 214 -23.27 7.99 -31.45
CA ASN A 214 -23.89 8.91 -30.50
C ASN A 214 -23.00 10.07 -30.07
N VAL A 215 -21.74 10.10 -30.50
CA VAL A 215 -20.80 11.16 -30.14
C VAL A 215 -21.22 12.48 -30.79
N VAL A 216 -21.40 13.50 -29.95
CA VAL A 216 -21.72 14.87 -30.37
C VAL A 216 -20.52 15.82 -30.21
N LYS A 217 -19.59 15.47 -29.32
CA LYS A 217 -18.43 16.30 -28.95
C LYS A 217 -17.11 15.53 -29.00
N VAL A 218 -16.06 16.16 -29.53
CA VAL A 218 -14.71 15.58 -29.64
C VAL A 218 -13.68 16.57 -29.10
N GLY A 219 -12.93 16.17 -28.08
CA GLY A 219 -11.94 17.01 -27.41
C GLY A 219 -10.60 17.12 -28.14
N ALA A 220 -9.79 18.09 -27.68
CA ALA A 220 -8.46 18.37 -28.23
C ALA A 220 -7.56 17.13 -28.27
N LEU A 221 -6.82 16.97 -29.38
CA LEU A 221 -5.82 15.93 -29.56
C LEU A 221 -6.35 14.49 -29.38
N ALA A 222 -7.66 14.27 -29.54
CA ALA A 222 -8.32 12.99 -29.27
C ALA A 222 -7.70 11.82 -30.05
N PHE A 223 -7.29 12.04 -31.31
CA PHE A 223 -6.80 11.02 -32.23
C PHE A 223 -5.32 11.19 -32.63
N VAL A 224 -4.56 12.02 -31.92
CA VAL A 224 -3.12 12.18 -32.21
C VAL A 224 -2.41 10.85 -32.00
N GLY A 225 -1.65 10.39 -33.00
CA GLY A 225 -0.86 9.16 -32.90
C GLY A 225 -1.67 7.87 -32.74
N THR A 226 -2.95 7.86 -33.14
CA THR A 226 -3.73 6.61 -33.30
C THR A 226 -3.44 5.98 -34.64
N ASP A 227 -3.58 4.65 -34.75
CA ASP A 227 -3.50 3.92 -36.03
C ASP A 227 -4.88 3.54 -36.60
N HIS A 228 -5.96 4.14 -36.08
CA HIS A 228 -7.27 4.06 -36.72
C HIS A 228 -7.13 4.60 -38.16
N ASN A 229 -7.75 3.90 -39.10
CA ASN A 229 -7.72 4.31 -40.50
C ASN A 229 -9.00 5.07 -40.88
N ILE A 230 -10.13 4.73 -40.24
CA ILE A 230 -11.46 5.24 -40.56
C ILE A 230 -12.14 5.67 -39.26
N ILE A 231 -12.66 6.89 -39.23
CA ILE A 231 -13.46 7.43 -38.11
C ILE A 231 -14.86 7.81 -38.59
N ASN A 232 -15.89 7.28 -37.92
CA ASN A 232 -17.29 7.61 -38.17
C ASN A 232 -17.94 8.23 -36.93
N LEU A 233 -18.27 9.52 -37.00
CA LEU A 233 -18.91 10.29 -35.93
C LEU A 233 -20.12 11.04 -36.50
N PRO A 234 -21.22 10.32 -36.85
CA PRO A 234 -22.32 10.87 -37.63
C PRO A 234 -23.08 12.04 -36.97
N LYS A 235 -22.95 12.22 -35.65
CA LYS A 235 -23.64 13.26 -34.88
C LYS A 235 -22.70 14.34 -34.32
N ALA A 236 -21.39 14.25 -34.60
CA ALA A 236 -20.42 15.19 -34.05
C ALA A 236 -20.63 16.57 -34.67
N THR A 237 -20.85 17.57 -33.82
CA THR A 237 -21.07 18.97 -34.20
C THR A 237 -20.09 19.90 -33.50
N ASP A 238 -19.62 19.51 -32.31
CA ASP A 238 -18.60 20.21 -31.54
C ASP A 238 -17.29 19.42 -31.61
N ILE A 239 -16.38 19.80 -32.51
CA ILE A 239 -15.09 19.13 -32.69
C ILE A 239 -14.01 20.16 -32.43
N ASP A 240 -13.16 19.87 -31.45
CA ASP A 240 -11.98 20.68 -31.19
C ASP A 240 -11.09 20.72 -32.43
N ARG A 241 -10.55 21.91 -32.73
CA ARG A 241 -9.71 22.17 -33.91
C ARG A 241 -8.62 21.12 -34.09
N ASP A 242 -7.97 20.70 -33.01
CA ASP A 242 -6.81 19.81 -33.06
C ASP A 242 -7.18 18.33 -32.81
N ALA A 243 -8.47 17.99 -32.83
CA ALA A 243 -8.95 16.63 -32.53
C ALA A 243 -8.33 15.55 -33.43
N PHE A 244 -8.12 15.86 -34.72
CA PHE A 244 -7.56 14.95 -35.73
C PHE A 244 -6.13 15.31 -36.18
N ALA A 245 -5.52 16.35 -35.60
CA ALA A 245 -4.15 16.73 -35.92
C ALA A 245 -3.19 15.58 -35.60
N ASN A 246 -2.09 15.46 -36.34
CA ASN A 246 -1.06 14.44 -36.16
C ASN A 246 -1.58 13.00 -36.07
N SER A 247 -2.69 12.71 -36.75
CA SER A 247 -3.27 11.36 -36.87
C SER A 247 -2.86 10.69 -38.19
N SER A 248 -3.11 9.39 -38.31
CA SER A 248 -2.87 8.59 -39.53
C SER A 248 -4.16 8.28 -40.32
N LEU A 249 -5.28 8.93 -39.97
CA LEU A 249 -6.60 8.67 -40.55
C LEU A 249 -6.61 8.86 -42.08
N ALA A 250 -7.19 7.90 -42.81
CA ALA A 250 -7.43 8.03 -44.24
C ALA A 250 -8.85 8.52 -44.56
N VAL A 251 -9.84 8.21 -43.71
CA VAL A 251 -11.25 8.57 -43.91
C VAL A 251 -11.86 9.14 -42.63
N ILE A 252 -12.50 10.30 -42.74
CA ILE A 252 -13.23 10.93 -41.63
C ILE A 252 -14.67 11.23 -42.06
N ASN A 253 -15.64 10.62 -41.39
CA ASN A 253 -17.06 10.80 -41.66
C ASN A 253 -17.71 11.55 -40.48
N ILE A 254 -17.91 12.85 -40.66
CA ILE A 254 -18.47 13.81 -39.69
C ILE A 254 -19.60 14.64 -40.36
N PRO A 255 -20.65 14.00 -40.91
CA PRO A 255 -21.69 14.66 -41.72
C PRO A 255 -22.46 15.77 -41.02
N ALA A 256 -22.45 15.83 -39.68
CA ALA A 256 -23.10 16.90 -38.92
C ALA A 256 -22.17 18.11 -38.65
N PHE A 257 -20.86 17.97 -38.85
CA PHE A 257 -19.89 19.03 -38.58
C PHE A 257 -19.79 20.00 -39.76
N VAL A 258 -19.81 21.30 -39.46
CA VAL A 258 -19.63 22.37 -40.45
C VAL A 258 -18.15 22.78 -40.48
N TRP A 259 -17.44 22.34 -41.51
CA TRP A 259 -16.01 22.66 -41.68
C TRP A 259 -15.84 23.99 -42.42
N ALA A 260 -15.20 24.98 -41.80
CA ALA A 260 -14.94 26.29 -42.38
C ALA A 260 -13.81 27.03 -41.66
N GLY A 261 -13.07 27.88 -42.38
CA GLY A 261 -11.99 28.69 -41.80
C GLY A 261 -10.87 27.83 -41.21
N ASP A 262 -10.54 28.03 -39.93
CA ASP A 262 -9.50 27.30 -39.21
C ASP A 262 -10.05 26.40 -38.09
N ASN A 263 -11.35 26.06 -38.16
CA ASN A 263 -12.02 25.28 -37.10
C ASN A 263 -11.68 23.78 -37.08
N LEU A 264 -10.84 23.31 -37.99
CA LEU A 264 -10.37 21.92 -38.02
C LEU A 264 -8.97 21.84 -38.65
N ASP A 265 -8.03 21.23 -37.93
CA ASP A 265 -6.68 20.92 -38.40
C ASP A 265 -6.55 19.42 -38.73
N LEU A 266 -6.04 19.14 -39.93
CA LEU A 266 -5.84 17.80 -40.47
C LEU A 266 -4.34 17.48 -40.69
N LYS A 267 -3.45 18.40 -40.33
CA LYS A 267 -2.02 18.27 -40.57
C LYS A 267 -1.38 17.26 -39.64
N SER A 268 -0.47 16.47 -40.19
CA SER A 268 0.42 15.54 -39.51
C SER A 268 1.84 15.79 -40.01
N TYR A 269 2.67 16.47 -39.22
CA TYR A 269 4.01 16.94 -39.62
C TYR A 269 4.01 17.61 -41.01
N ASP A 270 3.18 18.64 -41.18
CA ASP A 270 2.96 19.40 -42.43
C ASP A 270 2.30 18.65 -43.60
N LEU A 271 1.90 17.39 -43.41
CA LEU A 271 1.20 16.59 -44.43
C LEU A 271 -0.24 16.30 -44.01
N ILE A 272 -1.16 16.37 -44.96
CA ILE A 272 -2.54 15.90 -44.75
C ILE A 272 -2.60 14.42 -45.16
N ARG A 273 -2.97 13.54 -44.23
CA ARG A 273 -3.07 12.09 -44.49
C ARG A 273 -4.44 11.66 -44.97
N VAL A 274 -5.48 12.32 -44.48
CA VAL A 274 -6.87 12.09 -44.87
C VAL A 274 -7.01 12.17 -46.39
N ASN A 275 -7.64 11.17 -46.99
CA ASN A 275 -7.90 11.07 -48.42
C ASN A 275 -9.36 11.36 -48.76
N LYS A 276 -10.28 11.04 -47.83
CA LYS A 276 -11.71 11.24 -48.01
C LYS A 276 -12.35 11.78 -46.75
N MET A 277 -13.24 12.75 -46.90
CA MET A 277 -14.05 13.28 -45.82
C MET A 277 -15.52 13.40 -46.21
N THR A 278 -16.39 13.19 -45.24
CA THR A 278 -17.80 13.56 -45.32
C THR A 278 -18.09 14.58 -44.23
N VAL A 279 -18.61 15.74 -44.62
CA VAL A 279 -18.92 16.89 -43.75
C VAL A 279 -20.33 17.40 -44.04
N SER A 280 -20.86 18.32 -43.22
CA SER A 280 -22.14 18.97 -43.50
C SER A 280 -22.13 19.68 -44.85
N GLU A 281 -23.26 19.67 -45.57
CA GLU A 281 -23.41 20.43 -46.83
C GLU A 281 -23.32 21.95 -46.61
N GLU A 282 -23.49 22.42 -45.37
CA GLU A 282 -23.29 23.82 -44.99
C GLU A 282 -21.80 24.20 -44.90
N SER A 283 -20.89 23.23 -44.98
CA SER A 283 -19.45 23.45 -44.89
C SER A 283 -18.93 24.31 -46.05
N HIS A 284 -17.87 25.07 -45.76
CA HIS A 284 -17.02 25.75 -46.73
C HIS A 284 -15.57 25.28 -46.52
N PRO A 285 -15.21 24.08 -47.01
CA PRO A 285 -13.86 23.55 -46.90
C PRO A 285 -12.78 24.59 -47.27
N PRO A 286 -11.82 24.88 -46.38
CA PRO A 286 -10.83 25.93 -46.60
C PRO A 286 -9.91 25.60 -47.79
N ARG A 287 -9.92 26.47 -48.80
CA ARG A 287 -9.08 26.34 -50.00
C ARG A 287 -7.60 26.13 -49.68
N GLU A 288 -7.06 26.86 -48.70
CA GLU A 288 -5.64 26.76 -48.31
C GLU A 288 -5.27 25.37 -47.77
N VAL A 289 -6.19 24.70 -47.08
CA VAL A 289 -6.00 23.34 -46.58
C VAL A 289 -6.11 22.36 -47.74
N MET A 290 -7.12 22.50 -48.59
CA MET A 290 -7.32 21.64 -49.75
C MET A 290 -6.22 21.77 -50.81
N MET A 291 -5.59 22.94 -50.97
CA MET A 291 -4.46 23.14 -51.87
C MET A 291 -3.19 22.40 -51.41
N GLN A 292 -3.04 22.15 -50.11
CA GLN A 292 -1.94 21.32 -49.58
C GLN A 292 -2.12 19.83 -49.92
N LYS A 293 -3.38 19.40 -50.14
CA LYS A 293 -3.71 18.06 -50.62
C LYS A 293 -4.84 18.09 -51.64
N ILE A 294 -4.47 18.35 -52.90
CA ILE A 294 -5.41 18.40 -54.02
C ILE A 294 -6.18 17.09 -54.26
N SER A 295 -5.68 15.96 -53.75
CA SER A 295 -6.33 14.65 -53.83
C SER A 295 -7.33 14.37 -52.72
N LEU A 296 -7.47 15.27 -51.72
CA LEU A 296 -8.48 15.14 -50.67
C LEU A 296 -9.88 15.31 -51.28
N GLU A 297 -10.69 14.26 -51.18
CA GLU A 297 -12.08 14.29 -51.63
C GLU A 297 -13.01 14.63 -50.46
N VAL A 298 -13.86 15.64 -50.63
CA VAL A 298 -14.82 16.07 -49.60
C VAL A 298 -16.23 15.94 -50.17
N TYR A 299 -17.08 15.19 -49.48
CA TYR A 299 -18.44 14.88 -49.87
C TYR A 299 -19.46 15.47 -48.89
N ASN A 300 -20.66 15.75 -49.39
CA ASN A 300 -21.82 16.05 -48.56
C ASN A 300 -22.37 14.74 -47.93
N PRO A 301 -23.29 14.82 -46.94
CA PRO A 301 -23.69 13.65 -46.14
C PRO A 301 -24.27 12.46 -46.91
N ASP A 302 -24.98 12.70 -48.02
CA ASP A 302 -25.57 11.64 -48.86
C ASP A 302 -24.68 11.24 -50.04
N HIS A 303 -23.47 11.82 -50.13
CA HIS A 303 -22.48 11.59 -51.17
C HIS A 303 -22.96 11.90 -52.61
N THR A 304 -24.03 12.68 -52.77
CA THR A 304 -24.50 13.12 -54.09
C THR A 304 -23.70 14.29 -54.65
N LYS A 305 -22.98 15.02 -53.79
CA LYS A 305 -22.15 16.17 -54.15
C LYS A 305 -20.73 16.04 -53.61
N LYS A 306 -19.78 16.52 -54.41
CA LYS A 306 -18.36 16.67 -54.05
C LYS A 306 -18.00 18.14 -54.05
N TRP A 307 -17.19 18.57 -53.08
CA TRP A 307 -16.68 19.93 -53.05
C TRP A 307 -15.64 20.12 -54.16
N ASN A 308 -15.86 21.10 -55.03
CA ASN A 308 -14.91 21.49 -56.05
C ASN A 308 -13.98 22.59 -55.52
N LEU A 309 -12.70 22.28 -55.41
CA LEU A 309 -11.65 23.18 -54.90
C LEU A 309 -11.52 24.48 -55.71
N TYR A 310 -11.74 24.44 -57.02
CA TYR A 310 -11.50 25.59 -57.89
C TYR A 310 -12.71 26.52 -57.98
N SER A 311 -13.92 25.96 -57.97
CA SER A 311 -15.15 26.75 -57.96
C SER A 311 -15.62 27.13 -56.55
N GLU A 312 -15.04 26.49 -55.52
CA GLU A 312 -15.38 26.64 -54.10
C GLU A 312 -16.88 26.43 -53.85
N LYS A 313 -17.42 25.37 -54.49
CA LYS A 313 -18.84 25.01 -54.47
C LYS A 313 -19.04 23.51 -54.44
N TRP A 314 -20.20 23.10 -53.93
CA TRP A 314 -20.71 21.73 -54.07
C TRP A 314 -21.20 21.49 -55.50
N GLU A 315 -20.66 20.44 -56.14
CA GLU A 315 -21.03 20.01 -57.49
C GLU A 315 -21.46 18.54 -57.46
N GLN A 316 -22.26 18.13 -58.44
CA GLN A 316 -22.69 16.72 -58.54
C GLN A 316 -21.47 15.82 -58.69
N ALA A 317 -21.38 14.82 -57.81
CA ALA A 317 -20.24 13.91 -57.70
C ALA A 317 -20.10 12.93 -58.88
#